data_AF-A0A3M6UJR2-F1
#
_entry.id   AF-A0A3M6UJR2-F1
#
_cell.length_a   1.000
_cell.length_b   1.000
_cell.length_c   1.000
_cell.angle_alpha   90.00
_cell.angle_beta   90.00
_cell.angle_gamma   90.00
#
_symmetry.space_group_name_H-M   'P 1'
#
loop_
_entity.id
_entity.type
_entity.pdbx_description
1 polymer ?
#
loop_
_entity_poly.entity_id
_entity_poly.type
_entity_poly.pdbx_seq_one_letter_code
_entity_poly.pdbx_strand_id
1 'polypeptide(L)'
;MAVSSHDEKFESLLSTYLENEGKILDEITATEIQKLYHNLRPENSISLRQVQAAIQAVCFCDLCFKEEVLDVLNEIDRRSFLIRDVEWEFEMLDREKCGTITEEQACFLFKALQGKSAAKKCKEFLSGRAMPGSRVALQEIEVLLCDSPETELTDEEN
;
A
#
# COMPACT_ATOMS: atom_id res chain seq x y z
N MET A 1 -4.59 24.14 19.42
CA MET A 1 -3.66 23.02 19.15
C MET A 1 -2.53 23.60 18.31
N ALA A 2 -1.28 23.45 18.75
CA ALA A 2 -0.14 24.03 18.04
C ALA A 2 0.30 23.08 16.91
N VAL A 3 0.14 23.51 15.66
CA VAL A 3 0.66 22.83 14.48
C VAL A 3 2.19 22.86 14.55
N SER A 4 2.88 21.76 14.23
CA SER A 4 4.34 21.72 14.34
C SER A 4 4.96 22.58 13.22
N SER A 5 6.08 23.24 13.49
CA SER A 5 6.82 24.04 12.49
C SER A 5 7.23 23.23 11.23
N HIS A 6 7.27 21.90 11.34
CA HIS A 6 7.52 21.01 10.21
C HIS A 6 6.31 20.88 9.29
N ASP A 7 5.11 20.85 9.85
CA ASP A 7 3.85 20.67 9.11
C ASP A 7 3.55 21.93 8.30
N GLU A 8 3.79 23.12 8.87
CA GLU A 8 3.62 24.41 8.16
C GLU A 8 4.53 24.54 6.92
N LYS A 9 5.77 24.04 7.04
CA LYS A 9 6.72 24.05 5.93
C LYS A 9 6.33 23.05 4.84
N PHE A 10 5.81 21.89 5.23
CA PHE A 10 5.33 20.88 4.31
C PHE A 10 4.09 21.38 3.55
N GLU A 11 3.11 21.94 4.25
CA GLU A 11 1.91 22.56 3.66
C GLU A 11 2.24 23.67 2.65
N SER A 12 3.24 24.50 2.97
CA SER A 12 3.73 25.54 2.06
C SER A 12 4.37 24.96 0.79
N LEU A 13 5.14 23.87 0.91
CA LEU A 13 5.76 23.20 -0.23
C LEU A 13 4.72 22.49 -1.10
N LEU A 14 3.74 21.84 -0.48
CA LEU A 14 2.62 21.21 -1.15
C LEU A 14 1.76 22.22 -1.91
N SER A 15 1.42 23.33 -1.25
CA SER A 15 0.67 24.41 -1.89
C SER A 15 1.43 24.98 -3.09
N THR A 16 2.73 25.25 -2.93
CA THR A 16 3.60 25.68 -4.05
C THR A 16 3.64 24.65 -5.19
N TYR A 17 3.72 23.35 -4.87
CA TYR A 17 3.75 22.29 -5.87
C TYR A 17 2.44 22.22 -6.65
N LEU A 18 1.30 22.25 -5.96
CA LEU A 18 -0.04 22.21 -6.57
C LEU A 18 -0.30 23.45 -7.44
N GLU A 19 0.11 24.63 -6.97
CA GLU A 19 0.04 25.88 -7.74
C GLU A 19 0.89 25.82 -9.01
N ASN A 20 2.12 25.29 -8.94
CA ASN A 20 3.01 25.15 -10.09
C ASN A 20 2.50 24.14 -11.13
N GLU A 21 1.76 23.12 -10.72
CA GLU A 21 1.09 22.21 -11.64
C GLU A 21 -0.23 22.77 -12.20
N GLY A 22 -0.63 24.00 -11.82
CA GLY A 22 -1.86 24.63 -12.27
C GLY A 22 -3.12 23.98 -11.70
N LYS A 23 -2.99 23.23 -10.60
CA LYS A 23 -4.09 22.48 -9.98
C LYS A 23 -4.60 23.22 -8.76
N ILE A 24 -5.78 23.84 -8.93
CA ILE A 24 -6.64 24.30 -7.83
C ILE A 24 -7.62 23.17 -7.51
N LEU A 25 -7.12 21.95 -7.33
CA LEU A 25 -7.97 20.80 -7.10
C LEU A 25 -8.00 20.50 -5.60
N ASP A 26 -9.19 20.55 -5.02
CA ASP A 26 -9.46 20.07 -3.66
C ASP A 26 -9.21 18.56 -3.56
N GLU A 27 -9.20 17.84 -4.69
CA GLU A 27 -9.05 16.40 -4.80
C GLU A 27 -7.85 16.01 -5.69
N ILE A 28 -6.97 15.17 -5.15
CA ILE A 28 -5.74 14.71 -5.80
C ILE A 28 -5.89 13.23 -6.14
N THR A 29 -5.62 12.87 -7.39
CA THR A 29 -5.72 11.48 -7.87
C THR A 29 -4.50 10.65 -7.45
N ALA A 30 -4.66 9.32 -7.40
CA ALA A 30 -3.57 8.39 -7.14
C ALA A 30 -2.34 8.58 -8.04
N THR A 31 -2.55 8.92 -9.32
CA THR A 31 -1.43 9.15 -10.25
C THR A 31 -0.64 10.41 -9.93
N GLU A 32 -1.30 11.43 -9.37
CA GLU A 32 -0.66 12.69 -9.00
C GLU A 32 0.09 12.54 -7.67
N ILE A 33 -0.51 11.84 -6.70
CA ILE A 33 0.18 11.49 -5.46
C ILE A 33 1.41 10.63 -5.75
N GLN A 34 1.31 9.66 -6.68
CA GLN A 34 2.46 8.84 -7.06
C GLN A 34 3.60 9.69 -7.64
N LYS A 35 3.29 10.66 -8.51
CA LYS A 35 4.28 11.60 -9.06
C LYS A 35 4.90 12.45 -7.95
N LEU A 36 4.08 13.01 -7.07
CA LEU A 36 4.53 13.78 -5.91
C LEU A 36 5.47 12.94 -5.03
N TYR A 37 5.09 11.70 -4.72
CA TYR A 37 5.88 10.78 -3.92
C TYR A 37 7.25 10.49 -4.55
N HIS A 38 7.30 10.16 -5.85
CA HIS A 38 8.58 9.93 -6.54
C HIS A 38 9.45 11.18 -6.64
N ASN A 39 8.86 12.38 -6.78
CA ASN A 39 9.61 13.63 -6.75
C ASN A 39 10.24 13.90 -5.38
N LEU A 40 9.54 13.56 -4.31
CA LEU A 40 10.03 13.72 -2.94
C LEU A 40 11.02 12.63 -2.53
N ARG A 41 10.87 11.42 -3.09
CA ARG A 41 11.69 10.24 -2.76
C ARG A 41 12.15 9.52 -4.04
N PRO A 42 13.13 10.09 -4.78
CA PRO A 42 13.52 9.58 -6.10
C PRO A 42 14.08 8.15 -6.09
N GLU A 43 14.61 7.69 -4.95
CA GLU A 43 15.18 6.36 -4.77
C GLU A 43 14.13 5.29 -4.44
N ASN A 44 12.91 5.69 -4.07
CA ASN A 44 11.83 4.78 -3.72
C ASN A 44 10.84 4.66 -4.88
N SER A 45 10.57 3.43 -5.31
CA SER A 45 9.47 3.13 -6.22
C SER A 45 8.27 2.59 -5.45
N ILE A 46 7.07 2.91 -5.92
CA ILE A 46 5.83 2.31 -5.42
C ILE A 46 4.85 2.11 -6.57
N SER A 47 4.14 0.98 -6.59
CA SER A 47 3.14 0.71 -7.63
C SER A 47 1.92 1.62 -7.45
N LEU A 48 1.21 1.91 -8.55
CA LEU A 48 -0.02 2.71 -8.48
C LEU A 48 -1.09 2.05 -7.60
N ARG A 49 -1.11 0.71 -7.56
CA ARG A 49 -2.04 -0.06 -6.71
C ARG A 49 -1.77 0.13 -5.22
N GLN A 50 -0.50 0.22 -4.82
CA GLN A 50 -0.15 0.55 -3.44
C GLN A 50 -0.54 1.98 -3.08
N VAL A 51 -0.41 2.93 -4.02
CA VAL A 51 -0.87 4.31 -3.82
C VAL A 51 -2.39 4.36 -3.67
N GLN A 52 -3.14 3.66 -4.54
CA GLN A 52 -4.60 3.54 -4.42
C GLN A 52 -5.01 2.92 -3.08
N ALA A 53 -4.32 1.87 -2.64
CA ALA A 53 -4.58 1.25 -1.35
C ALA A 53 -4.22 2.15 -0.15
N ALA A 54 -3.19 3.00 -0.28
CA ALA A 54 -2.86 4.00 0.71
C ALA A 54 -3.96 5.05 0.85
N ILE A 55 -4.46 5.57 -0.28
CA ILE A 55 -5.60 6.51 -0.29
C ILE A 55 -6.83 5.84 0.33
N GLN A 56 -7.16 4.63 -0.09
CA GLN A 56 -8.31 3.92 0.46
C GLN A 56 -8.20 3.66 1.97
N ALA A 57 -6.98 3.47 2.49
CA ALA A 57 -6.73 3.24 3.92
C ALA A 57 -6.84 4.53 4.76
N VAL A 58 -6.50 5.69 4.18
CA VAL A 58 -6.50 6.99 4.90
C VAL A 58 -7.80 7.74 4.67
N CYS A 59 -8.20 7.91 3.41
CA CYS A 59 -9.31 8.75 2.97
C CYS A 59 -10.64 7.99 2.90
N PHE A 60 -10.62 6.66 3.02
CA PHE A 60 -11.80 5.78 2.88
C PHE A 60 -12.55 5.92 1.55
N CYS A 61 -11.91 6.47 0.51
CA CYS A 61 -12.46 6.61 -0.84
C CYS A 61 -11.33 6.56 -1.90
N ASP A 62 -11.68 6.78 -3.17
CA ASP A 62 -10.73 6.70 -4.30
C ASP A 62 -9.94 8.01 -4.56
N LEU A 63 -10.22 9.06 -3.80
CA LEU A 63 -9.66 10.40 -3.97
C LEU A 63 -8.99 10.86 -2.67
N CYS A 64 -7.96 11.70 -2.77
CA CYS A 64 -7.28 12.27 -1.61
C CYS A 64 -7.58 13.76 -1.53
N PHE A 65 -8.12 14.22 -0.40
CA PHE A 65 -8.22 15.65 -0.17
C PHE A 65 -6.86 16.26 0.15
N LYS A 66 -6.69 17.56 -0.13
CA LYS A 66 -5.42 18.26 0.10
C LYS A 66 -4.92 18.11 1.55
N GLU A 67 -5.84 18.13 2.50
CA GLU A 67 -5.56 18.05 3.94
C GLU A 67 -5.06 16.66 4.36
N GLU A 68 -5.34 15.62 3.58
CA GLU A 68 -4.99 14.23 3.89
C GLU A 68 -3.67 13.81 3.22
N VAL A 69 -3.08 14.66 2.38
CA VAL A 69 -1.91 14.28 1.57
C VAL A 69 -0.74 13.84 2.43
N LEU A 70 -0.48 14.52 3.55
CA LEU A 70 0.61 14.13 4.44
C LEU A 70 0.40 12.71 4.98
N ASP A 71 -0.82 12.40 5.41
CA ASP A 71 -1.18 11.10 5.96
C ASP A 71 -1.11 10.01 4.87
N VAL A 72 -1.57 10.31 3.66
CA VAL A 72 -1.42 9.41 2.51
C VAL A 72 0.05 9.17 2.18
N LEU A 73 0.90 10.20 2.16
CA LEU A 73 2.34 10.01 1.90
C LEU A 73 3.02 9.19 3.01
N ASN A 74 2.62 9.36 4.27
CA ASN A 74 3.13 8.55 5.38
C ASN A 74 2.69 7.08 5.25
N GLU A 75 1.45 6.83 4.82
CA GLU A 75 0.96 5.48 4.55
C GLU A 75 1.66 4.85 3.33
N ILE A 76 1.95 5.63 2.28
CA ILE A 76 2.77 5.18 1.15
C ILE A 76 4.19 4.84 1.60
N ASP A 77 4.80 5.64 2.47
CA ASP A 77 6.11 5.32 3.07
C ASP A 77 6.05 3.97 3.79
N ARG A 78 5.08 3.77 4.70
CA ARG A 78 4.88 2.50 5.41
C ARG A 78 4.77 1.32 4.44
N ARG A 79 3.95 1.45 3.39
CA ARG A 79 3.77 0.42 2.36
C ARG A 79 5.04 0.19 1.53
N SER A 80 5.79 1.25 1.21
CA SER A 80 7.05 1.20 0.47
C SER A 80 8.16 0.47 1.26
N PHE A 81 8.20 0.64 2.58
CA PHE A 81 9.10 -0.16 3.42
C PHE A 81 8.69 -1.63 3.44
N LEU A 82 7.40 -1.92 3.64
CA LEU A 82 6.92 -3.31 3.68
C LEU A 82 7.14 -4.04 2.36
N ILE A 83 6.82 -3.44 1.22
CA ILE A 83 6.90 -4.13 -0.06
C ILE A 83 8.33 -4.56 -0.40
N ARG A 84 9.35 -3.81 0.04
CA ARG A 84 10.76 -4.19 -0.13
C ARG A 84 11.11 -5.47 0.60
N ASP A 85 10.62 -5.63 1.82
CA ASP A 85 10.82 -6.87 2.59
C ASP A 85 10.03 -8.03 1.94
N VAL A 86 8.81 -7.76 1.47
CA VAL A 86 7.99 -8.75 0.75
C VAL A 86 8.66 -9.21 -0.54
N GLU A 87 9.27 -8.31 -1.31
CA GLU A 87 10.00 -8.62 -2.54
C GLU A 87 11.11 -9.64 -2.27
N TRP A 88 11.90 -9.44 -1.21
CA TRP A 88 12.96 -10.39 -0.84
C TRP A 88 12.42 -11.76 -0.46
N GLU A 89 11.36 -11.81 0.36
CA GLU A 89 10.74 -13.07 0.76
C GLU A 89 10.12 -13.80 -0.44
N PHE A 90 9.51 -13.06 -1.37
CA PHE A 90 8.96 -13.60 -2.60
C PHE A 90 10.05 -14.18 -3.50
N GLU A 91 11.15 -13.45 -3.70
CA GLU A 91 12.30 -13.92 -4.48
C GLU A 91 12.94 -15.18 -3.91
N MET A 92 12.98 -15.33 -2.58
CA MET A 92 13.46 -16.54 -1.93
C MET A 92 12.56 -17.77 -2.22
N LEU A 93 11.27 -17.56 -2.44
CA LEU A 93 10.31 -18.60 -2.78
C LEU A 93 10.30 -18.91 -4.30
N ASP A 94 10.48 -17.90 -5.15
CA ASP A 94 10.60 -18.04 -6.61
C ASP A 94 12.01 -18.48 -7.04
N ARG A 95 12.40 -19.70 -6.63
CA ARG A 95 13.72 -20.27 -6.93
C ARG A 95 14.01 -20.39 -8.43
N GLU A 96 12.97 -20.49 -9.25
CA GLU A 96 13.07 -20.62 -10.70
C GLU A 96 13.15 -19.26 -11.42
N LYS A 97 13.00 -18.15 -10.68
CA LYS A 97 13.00 -16.77 -11.19
C LYS A 97 12.01 -16.57 -12.33
N CYS A 98 10.83 -17.17 -12.20
CA CYS A 98 9.76 -17.10 -13.19
C CYS A 98 8.77 -15.95 -12.93
N GLY A 99 9.01 -15.14 -11.89
CA GLY A 99 8.14 -14.05 -11.45
C GLY A 99 6.88 -14.51 -10.73
N THR A 100 6.80 -15.80 -10.37
CA THR A 100 5.58 -16.39 -9.77
C THR A 100 5.92 -17.47 -8.74
N ILE A 101 5.04 -17.67 -7.77
CA ILE A 101 5.13 -18.72 -6.74
C ILE A 101 3.90 -19.63 -6.78
N THR A 102 3.95 -20.79 -6.14
CA THR A 102 2.77 -21.65 -5.98
C THR A 102 1.77 -21.05 -4.98
N GLU A 103 0.50 -21.47 -5.03
CA GLU A 103 -0.52 -21.03 -4.07
C GLU A 103 -0.17 -21.39 -2.62
N GLU A 104 0.46 -22.54 -2.40
CA GLU A 104 0.94 -22.96 -1.08
C GLU A 104 2.02 -22.01 -0.56
N GLN A 105 2.97 -21.63 -1.41
CA GLN A 105 4.01 -20.65 -1.08
C GLN A 105 3.41 -19.25 -0.82
N ALA A 106 2.39 -18.83 -1.58
CA ALA A 106 1.69 -17.59 -1.31
C ALA A 106 1.04 -17.60 0.08
N CYS A 107 0.31 -18.67 0.44
CA CYS A 107 -0.25 -18.79 1.79
C CYS A 107 0.79 -18.90 2.90
N PHE A 108 1.97 -19.47 2.62
CA PHE A 108 3.10 -19.42 3.54
C PHE A 108 3.55 -17.97 3.77
N LEU A 109 3.70 -17.19 2.71
CA LEU A 109 4.11 -15.78 2.78
C LEU A 109 3.11 -14.92 3.58
N PHE A 110 1.81 -15.08 3.33
CA PHE A 110 0.74 -14.45 4.13
C PHE A 110 0.90 -14.74 5.62
N LYS A 111 1.09 -16.02 5.99
CA LYS A 111 1.25 -16.42 7.39
C LYS A 111 2.54 -15.89 8.01
N ALA A 112 3.63 -15.83 7.25
CA ALA A 112 4.91 -15.34 7.73
C ALA A 112 4.85 -13.84 8.07
N LEU A 113 4.17 -13.05 7.24
CA LEU A 113 4.13 -11.59 7.37
C LEU A 113 2.99 -11.08 8.27
N GLN A 114 1.83 -11.74 8.23
CA GLN A 114 0.61 -11.26 8.91
C GLN A 114 0.09 -12.22 10.00
N GLY A 115 0.80 -13.33 10.24
CA GLY A 115 0.45 -14.28 11.29
C GLY A 115 -0.72 -15.20 10.94
N LYS A 116 -1.36 -15.77 11.98
CA LYS A 116 -2.34 -16.86 11.82
C LYS A 116 -3.66 -16.42 11.19
N SER A 117 -4.11 -15.18 11.42
CA SER A 117 -5.34 -14.62 10.85
C SER A 117 -5.26 -14.48 9.32
N ALA A 118 -4.05 -14.39 8.76
CA ALA A 118 -3.80 -14.31 7.32
C ALA A 118 -4.21 -15.57 6.53
N ALA A 119 -4.40 -16.71 7.21
CA ALA A 119 -4.85 -17.94 6.57
C ALA A 119 -6.24 -17.81 5.92
N LYS A 120 -7.13 -17.01 6.54
CA LYS A 120 -8.45 -16.71 5.99
C LYS A 120 -8.32 -15.83 4.74
N LYS A 121 -7.57 -14.72 4.85
CA LYS A 121 -7.29 -13.81 3.73
C LYS A 121 -6.66 -14.52 2.54
N CYS A 122 -5.69 -15.41 2.76
CA CYS A 122 -5.10 -16.19 1.67
C CYS A 122 -6.13 -17.09 0.97
N LYS A 123 -6.99 -17.78 1.73
CA LYS A 123 -8.03 -18.64 1.13
C LYS A 123 -9.03 -17.83 0.31
N GLU A 124 -9.49 -16.71 0.86
CA GLU A 124 -10.41 -15.80 0.18
C GLU A 124 -9.79 -15.28 -1.13
N PHE A 125 -8.54 -14.79 -1.06
CA PHE A 125 -7.77 -14.38 -2.23
C PHE A 125 -7.70 -15.49 -3.28
N LEU A 126 -7.18 -16.68 -2.93
CA LEU A 126 -6.99 -17.78 -3.87
C LEU A 126 -8.30 -18.24 -4.52
N SER A 127 -9.39 -18.30 -3.74
CA SER A 127 -10.71 -18.68 -4.25
C SER A 127 -11.33 -17.64 -5.18
N GLY A 128 -10.98 -16.36 -5.00
CA GLY A 128 -11.47 -15.24 -5.81
C GLY A 128 -10.66 -15.00 -7.09
N ARG A 129 -9.58 -15.75 -7.34
CA ARG A 129 -8.76 -15.58 -8.53
C ARG A 129 -9.52 -15.99 -9.79
N ALA A 130 -9.23 -15.30 -10.89
CA ALA A 130 -9.77 -15.67 -12.20
C ALA A 130 -9.37 -17.09 -12.64
N MET A 131 -8.18 -17.55 -12.22
CA MET A 131 -7.63 -18.87 -12.51
C MET A 131 -7.12 -19.55 -11.22
N PRO A 132 -8.00 -20.16 -10.42
CA PRO A 132 -7.60 -20.88 -9.22
C PRO A 132 -6.68 -22.07 -9.54
N GLY A 133 -5.72 -22.37 -8.66
CA GLY A 133 -4.72 -23.43 -8.84
C GLY A 133 -3.52 -23.06 -9.70
N SER A 134 -3.54 -21.88 -10.35
CA SER A 134 -2.40 -21.37 -11.12
C SER A 134 -1.34 -20.73 -10.22
N ARG A 135 -0.13 -20.49 -10.75
CA ARG A 135 0.91 -19.75 -10.01
C ARG A 135 0.50 -18.30 -9.76
N VAL A 136 1.03 -17.71 -8.69
CA VAL A 136 0.69 -16.38 -8.18
C VAL A 136 1.87 -15.43 -8.43
N ALA A 137 1.64 -14.31 -9.10
CA ALA A 137 2.62 -13.24 -9.25
C ALA A 137 2.61 -12.31 -8.02
N LEU A 138 3.74 -11.68 -7.70
CA LEU A 138 3.82 -10.72 -6.59
C LEU A 138 2.79 -9.59 -6.75
N GLN A 139 2.61 -9.12 -7.98
CA GLN A 139 1.64 -8.11 -8.35
C GLN A 139 0.20 -8.46 -7.94
N GLU A 140 -0.16 -9.74 -7.84
CA GLU A 140 -1.51 -10.15 -7.45
C GLU A 140 -1.75 -10.01 -5.94
N ILE A 141 -0.68 -10.08 -5.13
CA ILE A 141 -0.75 -10.17 -3.67
C ILE A 141 -0.11 -8.99 -2.94
N GLU A 142 0.63 -8.12 -3.64
CA GLU A 142 1.42 -7.02 -3.06
C GLU A 142 0.59 -6.13 -2.12
N VAL A 143 -0.62 -5.76 -2.53
CA VAL A 143 -1.49 -4.88 -1.74
C VAL A 143 -1.94 -5.60 -0.47
N LEU A 144 -2.46 -6.82 -0.62
CA LEU A 144 -2.96 -7.62 0.48
C LEU A 144 -1.90 -7.90 1.54
N LEU A 145 -0.63 -8.06 1.13
CA LEU A 145 0.49 -8.29 2.06
C LEU A 145 0.92 -7.02 2.80
N CYS A 146 0.74 -5.84 2.19
CA CYS A 146 1.08 -4.55 2.80
C CYS A 146 -0.07 -3.94 3.62
N ASP A 147 -1.28 -4.47 3.50
CA ASP A 147 -2.41 -4.03 4.30
C ASP A 147 -2.18 -4.33 5.78
N SER A 148 -2.60 -3.40 6.63
CA SER A 148 -2.59 -3.61 8.07
C SER A 148 -3.45 -4.83 8.42
N PRO A 149 -3.01 -5.68 9.37
CA PRO A 149 -3.86 -6.74 9.86
C PRO A 149 -5.14 -6.11 10.38
N GLU A 150 -6.29 -6.60 9.92
CA GLU A 150 -7.56 -6.23 10.53
C GLU A 150 -7.45 -6.55 12.01
N THR A 151 -7.66 -5.55 12.86
CA THR A 151 -7.87 -5.82 14.27
C THR A 151 -9.15 -6.61 14.29
N GLU A 152 -9.06 -7.92 14.54
CA GLU A 152 -10.23 -8.68 14.96
C GLU A 152 -10.71 -7.94 16.21
N LEU A 153 -11.75 -7.12 16.05
CA LEU A 153 -12.60 -6.71 17.15
C LEU A 153 -13.13 -8.03 17.67
N THR A 154 -12.40 -8.60 18.62
CA THR A 154 -12.93 -9.62 19.46
C THR A 154 -14.07 -8.92 20.15
N ASP A 155 -15.28 -9.24 19.73
CA ASP A 155 -16.46 -9.02 20.54
C ASP A 155 -16.21 -9.84 21.83
N GLU A 156 -15.42 -9.30 22.75
CA GLU A 156 -15.50 -9.65 24.16
C GLU A 156 -16.81 -9.07 24.68
N GLU A 157 -17.93 -9.59 24.16
CA GLU A 157 -19.24 -9.44 24.75
C GLU A 157 -19.65 -10.79 25.37
N ASN A 158 -19.50 -10.82 26.71
CA ASN A 158 -20.04 -11.75 27.72
C ASN A 158 -19.25 -13.01 28.11
#